data_AF-A0A2D3WIS5-F1
#
_entry.id   AF-A0A2D3WIS5-F1
#
_cell.length_a   1.000
_cell.length_b   1.000
_cell.length_c   1.000
_cell.angle_alpha   90.00
_cell.angle_beta   90.00
_cell.angle_gamma   90.00
#
_symmetry.space_group_name_H-M   'P 1'
#
loop_
_entity.id
_entity.type
_entity.pdbx_description
1 polymer ?
#
loop_
_entity_poly.entity_id
_entity_poly.type
_entity_poly.pdbx_seq_one_letter_code
_entity_poly.pdbx_strand_id
1 'polypeptide(L)' 'MQTWQQVYAPIGGSLGLSALVALIPIVFFFMALAVFRMKGHLAATITLALSMIVAVVA' A
#
# COMPACT_ATOMS: atom_id res chain seq x y z
N MET A 1 7.78 23.06 -22.90
CA MET A 1 7.53 22.61 -21.51
C MET A 1 7.32 21.11 -21.56
N GLN A 2 8.08 20.33 -20.80
CA GLN A 2 7.89 18.87 -20.77
C GLN A 2 6.70 18.56 -19.84
N THR A 3 5.71 17.85 -20.36
CA THR A 3 4.52 17.45 -19.59
C THR A 3 4.89 16.34 -18.61
N TRP A 4 4.53 16.50 -17.34
CA TRP A 4 4.64 15.43 -16.36
C TRP A 4 3.79 14.23 -16.79
N GLN A 5 4.38 13.03 -16.80
CA GLN A 5 3.68 11.78 -17.07
C GLN A 5 3.39 11.06 -15.75
N GLN A 6 2.13 10.76 -15.51
CA GLN A 6 1.70 9.91 -14.41
C GLN A 6 2.08 8.45 -14.70
N VAL A 7 2.86 7.85 -13.80
CA VAL A 7 3.23 6.44 -13.89
C VAL A 7 2.14 5.60 -13.20
N TYR A 8 1.28 4.97 -14.00
CA TYR A 8 0.18 4.13 -13.49
C TYR A 8 0.59 2.68 -13.18
N ALA A 9 1.68 2.21 -13.77
CA ALA A 9 2.17 0.85 -13.62
C ALA A 9 3.62 0.84 -13.10
N PRO A 10 3.84 1.27 -11.84
CA PRO A 10 5.18 1.32 -11.24
C PRO A 10 5.85 -0.06 -11.20
N ILE A 11 5.07 -1.14 -11.04
CA ILE A 11 5.59 -2.50 -10.95
C ILE A 11 5.61 -3.17 -12.33
N GLY A 12 6.80 -3.24 -12.93
CA GLY A 12 7.06 -4.03 -14.14
C GLY A 12 6.24 -3.62 -15.38
N GLY A 13 5.70 -2.39 -15.41
CA GLY A 13 4.84 -1.91 -16.49
C GLY A 13 3.45 -2.54 -16.54
N SER A 14 3.06 -3.33 -15.53
CA SER A 14 1.74 -3.95 -15.46
C SER A 14 0.84 -3.29 -14.40
N LEU A 15 -0.38 -2.93 -14.82
CA LEU A 15 -1.39 -2.38 -13.92
C LEU A 15 -1.82 -3.40 -12.85
N GLY A 16 -1.95 -4.68 -13.25
CA GLY A 16 -2.37 -5.76 -12.37
C GLY A 16 -1.40 -6.01 -11.22
N LEU A 17 -0.09 -6.13 -11.49
CA LEU A 17 0.90 -6.33 -10.42
C LEU A 17 0.99 -5.10 -9.52
N SER A 18 0.92 -3.90 -10.11
CA SER A 18 0.93 -2.66 -9.34
C SER A 18 -0.26 -2.57 -8.38
N ALA A 19 -1.45 -2.97 -8.84
CA ALA A 19 -2.65 -3.03 -7.99
C ALA A 19 -2.54 -4.07 -6.87
N LEU A 20 -1.93 -5.24 -7.13
CA LEU A 20 -1.70 -6.27 -6.12
C LEU A 20 -0.74 -5.81 -5.03
N VAL A 21 0.33 -5.09 -5.39
CA VAL A 21 1.26 -4.51 -4.41
C VAL A 21 0.56 -3.42 -3.57
N ALA A 22 -0.24 -2.57 -4.20
CA ALA A 22 -1.02 -1.54 -3.50
C ALA A 22 -2.04 -2.13 -2.51
N LEU A 23 -2.49 -3.37 -2.73
CA LEU A 23 -3.43 -4.07 -1.86
C LEU A 23 -2.81 -4.53 -0.52
N ILE A 24 -1.49 -4.72 -0.46
CA ILE A 24 -0.77 -5.27 0.72
C ILE A 24 -1.12 -4.53 2.02
N PRO A 25 -0.93 -3.20 2.13
CA PRO A 25 -1.26 -2.48 3.36
C PRO A 25 -2.76 -2.47 3.67
N ILE A 26 -3.63 -2.48 2.64
CA ILE A 26 -5.08 -2.51 2.83
C ILE A 26 -5.51 -3.83 3.50
N VAL A 27 -5.04 -4.95 2.98
CA VAL A 27 -5.32 -6.28 3.55
C VAL A 27 -4.79 -6.39 4.97
N PHE A 28 -3.57 -5.89 5.21
CA PHE A 28 -3.00 -5.86 6.56
C PHE A 28 -3.87 -5.05 7.53
N PHE A 29 -4.32 -3.86 7.14
CA PHE A 29 -5.17 -3.01 7.99
C PHE A 29 -6.50 -3.69 8.33
N PHE A 30 -7.16 -4.30 7.35
CA PHE A 30 -8.38 -5.05 7.59
C PHE A 30 -8.13 -6.24 8.53
N MET A 31 -7.03 -6.96 8.35
CA MET A 31 -6.69 -8.09 9.23
C MET A 31 -6.37 -7.62 10.66
N ALA A 32 -5.67 -6.50 10.82
CA ALA A 32 -5.37 -5.87 12.10
C ALA A 32 -6.65 -5.52 12.89
N LEU A 33 -7.68 -5.05 12.20
CA LEU A 33 -8.95 -4.67 12.82
C LEU A 33 -9.92 -5.84 12.98
N ALA A 34 -10.14 -6.64 11.93
CA ALA A 34 -11.15 -7.69 11.90
C ALA A 34 -10.72 -8.96 12.65
N VAL A 35 -9.45 -9.37 12.50
CA VAL A 35 -8.93 -10.61 13.08
C VAL A 35 -8.23 -10.33 14.39
N PHE A 36 -7.22 -9.45 14.38
CA PHE A 36 -6.40 -9.17 15.56
C PHE A 36 -7.08 -8.22 16.56
N ARG A 37 -8.21 -7.60 16.18
CA ARG A 37 -9.01 -6.68 17.03
C ARG A 37 -8.15 -5.61 17.72
N MET A 38 -7.15 -5.11 17.00
CA MET A 38 -6.24 -4.09 17.52
C MET A 38 -6.98 -2.76 17.70
N LYS A 39 -6.49 -1.92 18.63
CA LYS A 39 -6.97 -0.54 18.72
C LYS A 39 -6.64 0.20 17.42
N GLY A 40 -7.61 0.95 16.89
CA GLY A 40 -7.50 1.57 15.57
C GLY A 40 -6.26 2.43 15.36
N HIS A 41 -5.81 3.16 16.39
CA HIS A 41 -4.57 3.95 16.31
C HIS A 41 -3.32 3.10 16.14
N LEU A 42 -3.22 1.93 16.80
CA LEU A 42 -2.08 1.03 16.62
C LEU A 42 -2.10 0.39 15.22
N ALA A 43 -3.27 -0.08 14.79
CA ALA A 43 -3.43 -0.65 13.45
C ALA A 43 -3.07 0.37 12.36
N ALA A 44 -3.52 1.62 12.50
CA ALA A 44 -3.25 2.69 11.55
C ALA A 44 -1.76 3.05 11.51
N THR A 45 -1.09 3.21 12.65
CA THR A 45 0.35 3.56 12.69
C THR A 45 1.21 2.48 12.05
N ILE A 46 0.92 1.20 12.33
CA ILE A 46 1.68 0.08 11.73
C ILE A 46 1.42 0.00 10.22
N THR A 47 0.15 0.17 9.81
CA THR A 47 -0.20 0.19 8.38
C THR A 47 0.44 1.34 7.65
N LEU A 48 0.51 2.53 8.25
CA LEU A 48 1.19 3.68 7.67
C LEU A 48 2.68 3.40 7.46
N ALA A 49 3.35 2.86 8.48
CA ALA A 49 4.76 2.47 8.36
C ALA A 49 4.97 1.43 7.24
N LEU A 50 4.10 0.42 7.18
CA LEU A 50 4.12 -0.59 6.12
C LEU A 50 3.91 0.02 4.73
N SER A 51 2.92 0.91 4.57
CA SER A 51 2.64 1.60 3.30
C SER A 51 3.83 2.43 2.84
N MET A 52 4.53 3.12 3.75
CA MET A 52 5.73 3.87 3.40
C MET A 52 6.85 2.96 2.90
N ILE A 53 7.07 1.81 3.55
CA ILE A 53 8.08 0.84 3.12
C ILE A 53 7.75 0.33 1.71
N VAL A 54 6.48 -0.06 1.48
CA VAL A 54 6.03 -0.54 0.17
C VAL A 54 6.23 0.55 -0.89
N ALA A 55 5.86 1.79 -0.62
CA ALA A 55 5.99 2.89 -1.58
C ALA A 55 7.43 3.25 -1.96
N VAL A 56 8.40 2.93 -1.10
CA VAL A 56 9.83 3.18 -1.37
C VAL A 56 10.50 2.02 -2.10
N VAL A 57 10.09 0.78 -1.77
CA VAL A 57 10.76 -0.44 -2.25
C VAL A 57 10.15 -1.00 -3.52
N ALA A 58 8.85 -0.77 -3.74
CA ALA A 58 8.09 -1.34 -4.85
C ALA A 58 7.71 -0.25 -5.85
#